data_AF-M2P5M4-F1
#
_entry.id   AF-M2P5M4-F1
#
_cell.length_a   1.000
_cell.length_b   1.000
_cell.length_c   1.000
_cell.angle_alpha   90.00
_cell.angle_beta   90.00
_cell.angle_gamma   90.00
#
_symmetry.space_group_name_H-M   'P 1'
#
loop_
_entity.id
_entity.type
_entity.pdbx_description
1 polymer ?
#
loop_
_entity_poly.entity_id
_entity_poly.type
_entity_poly.pdbx_seq_one_letter_code
_entity_poly.pdbx_strand_id
1 'polypeptide(L)'
;LIMAQTTLNIYVSDQIFNYALRLLGTFVGALVGMVCWYIGSGHGNGSPYGMGASVAVFLLPLIFCRIFSPPQYLQGVVMSGATFTLVVGYSWLDEHIAVIGNVGKGWSVAWRRWVLVMIGCLASFVIMMLPPTSGRKAVRLRNASTISSLSYIYSHLMASWISDLRAGSDEKDHIQGHDWRVKFRGLICEAGEQLQALRAQTAIARWEGNIRGVWPKEDYERLVNVQAEMVGSLALVSVCSVGSRDKD
;
A
#
# COMPACT_ATOMS: atom_id res chain seq x y z
N LEU A 1 -2.54 -18.99 -2.80
CA LEU A 1 -2.67 -18.10 -3.98
C LEU A 1 -2.87 -16.62 -3.62
N ILE A 2 -3.67 -16.25 -2.60
CA ILE A 2 -3.82 -14.84 -2.14
C ILE A 2 -2.53 -14.26 -1.50
N MET A 3 -1.77 -15.09 -0.77
CA MET A 3 -0.50 -14.65 -0.15
C MET A 3 0.63 -14.43 -1.17
N ALA A 4 0.64 -15.15 -2.30
CA ALA A 4 1.63 -14.94 -3.36
C ALA A 4 1.35 -13.64 -4.13
N GLN A 5 0.08 -13.35 -4.43
CA GLN A 5 -0.31 -12.12 -5.11
C GLN A 5 -0.07 -10.85 -4.28
N THR A 6 -0.13 -10.94 -2.95
CA THR A 6 0.20 -9.80 -2.05
C THR A 6 1.69 -9.64 -1.77
N THR A 7 2.54 -10.56 -2.26
CA THR A 7 4.00 -10.53 -2.03
C THR A 7 4.79 -10.20 -3.30
N LEU A 8 4.15 -10.23 -4.49
CA LEU A 8 4.73 -9.70 -5.72
C LEU A 8 4.63 -8.17 -5.73
N ASN A 9 5.44 -7.53 -4.92
CA ASN A 9 5.74 -6.12 -5.10
C ASN A 9 7.04 -6.00 -5.88
N ILE A 10 6.99 -5.32 -7.03
CA ILE A 10 8.11 -5.17 -7.98
C ILE A 10 9.29 -4.41 -7.33
N TYR A 11 9.04 -3.74 -6.21
CA TYR A 11 10.00 -2.91 -5.50
C TYR A 11 10.44 -3.51 -4.17
N VAL A 12 11.73 -3.79 -4.07
CA VAL A 12 12.45 -4.29 -2.88
C VAL A 12 12.13 -3.48 -1.62
N SER A 13 11.98 -2.16 -1.74
CA SER A 13 11.74 -1.25 -0.62
C SER A 13 10.34 -1.42 -0.01
N ASP A 14 9.34 -1.64 -0.84
CA ASP A 14 7.96 -1.85 -0.41
C ASP A 14 7.82 -3.25 0.20
N GLN A 15 8.57 -4.23 -0.31
CA GLN A 15 8.62 -5.58 0.25
C GLN A 15 9.26 -5.63 1.65
N ILE A 16 10.30 -4.84 1.92
CA ILE A 16 10.92 -4.73 3.27
C ILE A 16 9.95 -4.11 4.29
N PHE A 17 9.22 -3.07 3.90
CA PHE A 17 8.22 -2.47 4.77
C PHE A 17 7.05 -3.43 5.07
N ASN A 18 6.52 -4.08 4.04
CA ASN A 18 5.48 -5.10 4.19
C ASN A 18 5.98 -6.31 5.01
N TYR A 19 7.25 -6.68 4.89
CA TYR A 19 7.89 -7.69 5.72
C TYR A 19 7.91 -7.29 7.20
N ALA A 20 8.35 -6.07 7.52
CA ALA A 20 8.38 -5.56 8.88
C ALA A 20 6.98 -5.51 9.51
N LEU A 21 5.99 -5.02 8.75
CA LEU A 21 4.60 -4.99 9.19
C LEU A 21 4.00 -6.38 9.38
N ARG A 22 4.36 -7.34 8.52
CA ARG A 22 3.90 -8.72 8.65
C ARG A 22 4.50 -9.39 9.87
N LEU A 23 5.79 -9.19 10.16
CA LEU A 23 6.44 -9.70 11.37
C LEU A 23 5.86 -9.09 12.65
N LEU A 24 5.69 -7.77 12.68
CA LEU A 24 5.10 -7.08 13.84
C LEU A 24 3.63 -7.49 14.03
N GLY A 25 2.86 -7.54 12.95
CA GLY A 25 1.46 -7.94 12.99
C GLY A 25 1.26 -9.38 13.49
N THR A 26 2.07 -10.33 13.01
CA THR A 26 1.98 -11.72 13.48
C THR A 26 2.47 -11.87 14.91
N PHE A 27 3.53 -11.15 15.32
CA PHE A 27 4.00 -11.17 16.70
C PHE A 27 2.96 -10.62 17.67
N VAL A 28 2.41 -9.43 17.38
CA VAL A 28 1.35 -8.81 18.20
C VAL A 28 0.10 -9.67 18.22
N GLY A 29 -0.34 -10.18 17.06
CA GLY A 29 -1.52 -11.06 16.99
C GLY A 29 -1.34 -12.38 17.73
N ALA A 30 -0.12 -12.94 17.74
CA ALA A 30 0.19 -14.15 18.49
C ALA A 30 0.20 -13.91 20.00
N LEU A 31 0.77 -12.79 20.46
CA LEU A 31 0.74 -12.38 21.87
C LEU A 31 -0.69 -12.14 22.35
N VAL A 32 -1.47 -11.34 21.62
CA VAL A 32 -2.86 -11.04 21.98
C VAL A 32 -3.72 -12.29 21.95
N GLY A 33 -3.54 -13.17 20.96
CA GLY A 33 -4.23 -14.46 20.89
C GLY A 33 -3.89 -15.39 22.05
N MET A 34 -2.62 -15.41 22.47
CA MET A 34 -2.17 -16.18 23.63
C MET A 34 -2.77 -15.64 24.93
N VAL A 35 -2.71 -14.32 25.14
CA VAL A 35 -3.29 -13.66 26.31
C VAL A 35 -4.80 -13.91 26.38
N CYS A 36 -5.51 -13.80 25.25
CA CYS A 36 -6.94 -14.09 25.17
C CYS A 36 -7.26 -15.55 25.56
N TRP A 37 -6.44 -16.51 25.14
CA TRP A 37 -6.58 -17.92 25.52
C TRP A 37 -6.38 -18.13 27.02
N TYR A 38 -5.30 -17.60 27.60
CA TYR A 38 -5.04 -17.79 29.03
C TYR A 38 -6.05 -17.06 29.93
N ILE A 39 -6.62 -15.93 29.48
CA ILE A 39 -7.69 -15.24 30.22
C ILE A 39 -9.01 -16.02 30.14
N GLY A 40 -9.35 -16.63 28.99
CA GLY A 40 -10.61 -17.35 28.81
C GLY A 40 -10.62 -18.80 29.30
N SER A 41 -9.47 -19.48 29.22
CA SER A 41 -9.34 -20.91 29.53
C SER A 41 -8.45 -21.23 30.74
N GLY A 42 -7.66 -20.26 31.23
CA GLY A 42 -6.68 -20.50 32.30
C GLY A 42 -5.66 -21.58 31.92
N HIS A 43 -5.35 -22.48 32.86
CA HIS A 43 -4.51 -23.67 32.64
C HIS A 43 -5.31 -24.94 32.27
N GLY A 44 -6.65 -24.86 32.26
CA GLY A 44 -7.54 -26.01 32.15
C GLY A 44 -8.25 -26.12 30.81
N ASN A 45 -9.30 -26.96 30.77
CA ASN A 45 -10.23 -26.99 29.65
C ASN A 45 -11.16 -25.78 29.71
N GLY A 46 -11.06 -24.89 28.72
CA GLY A 46 -11.73 -23.60 28.71
C GLY A 46 -13.25 -23.72 28.71
N SER A 47 -13.92 -22.86 29.49
CA SER A 47 -15.38 -22.75 29.48
C SER A 47 -15.84 -21.97 28.23
N PRO A 48 -16.88 -22.44 27.50
CA PRO A 48 -17.40 -21.74 26.31
C PRO A 48 -17.78 -20.28 26.58
N TYR A 49 -18.31 -20.01 27.76
CA TYR A 49 -18.73 -18.66 28.17
C TYR A 49 -17.53 -17.76 28.47
N GLY A 50 -16.47 -18.29 29.10
CA GLY A 50 -15.24 -17.55 29.40
C GLY A 50 -14.47 -17.20 28.14
N MET A 51 -14.39 -18.14 27.19
CA MET A 51 -13.77 -17.93 25.89
C MET A 51 -14.57 -16.98 25.00
N GLY A 52 -15.90 -17.06 25.01
CA GLY A 52 -16.74 -16.10 24.29
C GLY A 52 -16.57 -14.67 24.81
N ALA A 53 -16.53 -14.50 26.14
CA ALA A 53 -16.35 -13.20 26.77
C ALA A 53 -14.95 -12.62 26.49
N SER A 54 -13.89 -13.41 26.63
CA SER A 54 -12.52 -12.93 26.36
C SER A 54 -12.35 -12.56 24.89
N VAL A 55 -12.85 -13.37 23.96
CA VAL A 55 -12.80 -13.06 22.52
C VAL A 55 -13.57 -11.78 22.22
N ALA A 56 -14.78 -11.58 22.76
CA ALA A 56 -15.56 -10.36 22.53
C ALA A 56 -14.79 -9.09 22.95
N VAL A 57 -14.12 -9.12 24.10
CA VAL A 57 -13.33 -7.99 24.62
C VAL A 57 -12.12 -7.69 23.72
N PHE A 58 -11.41 -8.71 23.23
CA PHE A 58 -10.24 -8.52 22.37
C PHE A 58 -10.59 -8.23 20.90
N LEU A 59 -11.78 -8.62 20.45
CA LEU A 59 -12.24 -8.41 19.08
C LEU A 59 -12.63 -6.94 18.81
N LEU A 60 -13.15 -6.25 19.83
CA LEU A 60 -13.51 -4.83 19.75
C LEU A 60 -12.32 -3.90 19.39
N PRO A 61 -11.15 -3.94 20.07
CA PRO A 61 -10.00 -3.15 19.67
C PRO A 61 -9.39 -3.61 18.33
N LEU A 62 -9.48 -4.90 17.97
CA LEU A 62 -8.99 -5.39 16.68
C LEU A 62 -9.80 -4.83 15.50
N ILE A 63 -11.13 -4.79 15.62
CA ILE A 63 -12.00 -4.15 14.61
C ILE A 63 -11.76 -2.65 14.56
N PHE A 64 -11.61 -2.01 15.72
CA PHE A 64 -11.30 -0.58 15.78
C PHE A 64 -9.98 -0.25 15.06
N CYS A 65 -8.89 -0.96 15.37
CA CYS A 65 -7.61 -0.80 14.67
C CYS A 65 -7.73 -1.07 13.17
N ARG A 66 -8.62 -1.97 12.73
CA ARG A 66 -8.86 -2.23 11.31
C ARG A 66 -9.56 -1.06 10.60
N ILE A 67 -10.54 -0.43 11.23
CA ILE A 67 -11.33 0.66 10.63
C ILE A 67 -10.52 1.95 10.54
N PHE A 68 -9.69 2.23 11.55
CA PHE A 68 -8.93 3.49 11.63
C PHE A 68 -7.50 3.41 11.07
N SER A 69 -7.06 2.25 10.58
CA SER A 69 -5.71 2.09 10.03
C SER A 69 -5.63 2.66 8.61
N PRO A 70 -4.62 3.51 8.29
CA PRO A 70 -4.38 3.93 6.92
C PRO A 70 -3.97 2.74 6.03
N PRO A 71 -4.15 2.83 4.69
CA PRO A 71 -4.00 1.69 3.78
C PRO A 71 -2.63 0.99 3.85
N GLN A 72 -1.59 1.74 4.22
CA GLN A 72 -0.22 1.27 4.34
C GLN A 72 -0.02 0.24 5.47
N TYR A 73 -0.78 0.35 6.57
CA TYR A 73 -0.68 -0.56 7.73
C TYR A 73 -1.74 -1.67 7.72
N LEU A 74 -2.70 -1.60 6.79
CA LEU A 74 -3.86 -2.49 6.73
C LEU A 74 -3.44 -3.97 6.61
N GLN A 75 -2.39 -4.25 5.84
CA GLN A 75 -1.88 -5.61 5.69
C GLN A 75 -1.38 -6.21 7.02
N GLY A 76 -0.70 -5.41 7.84
CA GLY A 76 -0.24 -5.83 9.17
C GLY A 76 -1.41 -6.09 10.13
N VAL A 77 -2.42 -5.22 10.13
CA VAL A 77 -3.61 -5.34 10.98
C VAL A 77 -4.49 -6.53 10.59
N VAL A 78 -4.65 -6.80 9.30
CA VAL A 78 -5.38 -7.99 8.83
C VAL A 78 -4.63 -9.26 9.22
N MET A 79 -3.29 -9.27 9.09
CA MET A 79 -2.46 -10.40 9.52
C MET A 79 -2.50 -10.60 11.03
N SER A 80 -2.54 -9.55 11.85
CA SER A 80 -2.65 -9.67 13.31
C SER A 80 -4.01 -10.23 13.72
N GLY A 81 -5.11 -9.78 13.10
CA GLY A 81 -6.45 -10.31 13.33
C GLY A 81 -6.60 -11.76 12.91
N ALA A 82 -6.11 -12.12 11.72
CA ALA A 82 -6.02 -13.53 11.31
C ALA A 82 -5.11 -14.33 12.27
N THR A 83 -4.13 -13.66 12.89
CA THR A 83 -3.24 -14.28 13.87
C THR A 83 -3.93 -14.65 15.16
N PHE A 84 -4.63 -13.68 15.72
CA PHE A 84 -5.51 -13.86 16.84
C PHE A 84 -6.51 -15.02 16.62
N THR A 85 -7.27 -15.01 15.51
CA THR A 85 -8.32 -16.01 15.29
C THR A 85 -7.79 -17.44 15.19
N LEU A 86 -6.69 -17.70 14.46
CA LEU A 86 -6.21 -19.10 14.42
C LEU A 86 -5.55 -19.54 15.74
N VAL A 87 -4.92 -18.65 16.52
CA VAL A 87 -4.35 -19.07 17.83
C VAL A 87 -5.47 -19.49 18.77
N VAL A 88 -6.54 -18.69 18.86
CA VAL A 88 -7.72 -18.99 19.66
C VAL A 88 -8.47 -20.22 19.12
N GLY A 89 -8.70 -20.26 17.81
CA GLY A 89 -9.46 -21.33 17.15
C GLY A 89 -8.77 -22.70 17.21
N TYR A 90 -7.45 -22.76 16.95
CA TYR A 90 -6.72 -24.03 17.08
C TYR A 90 -6.65 -24.49 18.53
N SER A 91 -6.47 -23.57 19.48
CA SER A 91 -6.44 -23.94 20.90
C SER A 91 -7.79 -24.51 21.38
N TRP A 92 -8.91 -23.99 20.85
CA TRP A 92 -10.25 -24.54 21.14
C TRP A 92 -10.49 -25.91 20.50
N LEU A 93 -10.06 -26.08 19.23
CA LEU A 93 -10.21 -27.33 18.48
C LEU A 93 -9.42 -28.48 19.11
N ASP A 94 -8.18 -28.25 19.54
CA ASP A 94 -7.30 -29.23 20.18
C ASP A 94 -7.90 -29.76 21.50
N GLU A 95 -8.81 -29.00 22.11
CA GLU A 95 -9.44 -29.32 23.39
C GLU A 95 -10.78 -30.07 23.25
N HIS A 96 -11.52 -29.82 22.17
CA HIS A 96 -12.86 -30.36 21.98
C HIS A 96 -12.92 -31.50 20.96
N ILE A 97 -11.88 -31.67 20.15
CA ILE A 97 -11.82 -32.71 19.11
C ILE A 97 -10.45 -33.40 19.21
N ALA A 98 -10.46 -34.71 19.47
CA ALA A 98 -9.26 -35.53 19.47
C ALA A 98 -8.78 -35.75 18.02
N VAL A 99 -7.96 -34.82 17.52
CA VAL A 99 -7.32 -34.93 16.21
C VAL A 99 -5.97 -35.65 16.35
N ILE A 100 -5.67 -36.57 15.42
CA ILE A 100 -4.40 -37.29 15.36
C ILE A 100 -3.29 -36.29 14.97
N GLY A 101 -2.66 -35.70 15.98
CA GLY A 101 -1.62 -34.68 15.81
C GLY A 101 -1.83 -33.50 16.75
N ASN A 102 -1.91 -33.75 18.06
CA ASN A 102 -2.17 -32.73 19.07
C ASN A 102 -1.09 -31.63 19.02
N VAL A 103 -1.48 -30.41 18.63
CA VAL A 103 -0.55 -29.30 18.38
C VAL A 103 -0.19 -28.59 19.70
N GLY A 104 -0.97 -28.88 20.76
CA GLY A 104 -0.86 -28.34 22.09
C GLY A 104 -1.67 -27.05 22.27
N LYS A 105 -1.63 -26.47 23.47
CA LYS A 105 -2.48 -25.34 23.87
C LYS A 105 -1.69 -24.03 23.94
N GLY A 106 -2.27 -22.93 23.48
CA GLY A 106 -1.79 -21.56 23.69
C GLY A 106 -0.36 -21.30 23.19
N TRP A 107 0.63 -21.54 24.05
CA TRP A 107 2.06 -21.33 23.77
C TRP A 107 2.58 -22.13 22.58
N SER A 108 2.26 -23.43 22.49
CA SER A 108 2.79 -24.28 21.42
C SER A 108 2.25 -23.88 20.03
N VAL A 109 0.99 -23.43 19.97
CA VAL A 109 0.35 -22.95 18.74
C VAL A 109 0.92 -21.60 18.32
N ALA A 110 1.03 -20.66 19.26
CA ALA A 110 1.57 -19.33 19.00
C ALA A 110 3.04 -19.40 18.54
N TRP A 111 3.85 -20.24 19.19
CA TRP A 111 5.26 -20.41 18.86
C TRP A 111 5.46 -21.01 17.45
N ARG A 112 4.78 -22.11 17.14
CA ARG A 112 4.86 -22.75 15.80
C ARG A 112 4.48 -21.76 14.70
N ARG A 113 3.49 -20.91 14.96
CA ARG A 113 3.05 -19.90 14.01
C ARG A 113 4.09 -18.79 13.82
N TRP A 114 4.70 -18.32 14.90
CA TRP A 114 5.78 -17.33 14.82
C TRP A 114 6.97 -17.87 14.03
N VAL A 115 7.39 -19.12 14.31
CA VAL A 115 8.48 -19.78 13.57
C VAL A 115 8.16 -19.94 12.09
N LEU A 116 6.94 -20.33 11.73
CA LEU A 116 6.54 -20.48 10.33
C LEU A 116 6.64 -19.15 9.56
N VAL A 117 6.27 -18.05 10.21
CA VAL A 117 6.41 -16.70 9.63
C VAL A 117 7.89 -16.34 9.49
N MET A 118 8.73 -16.62 10.49
CA MET A 118 10.19 -16.39 10.43
C MET A 118 10.86 -17.17 9.30
N ILE A 119 10.46 -18.43 9.08
CA ILE A 119 10.97 -19.25 7.97
C ILE A 119 10.51 -18.70 6.62
N GLY A 120 9.23 -18.35 6.46
CA GLY A 120 8.73 -17.75 5.22
C GLY A 120 9.39 -16.41 4.90
N CYS A 121 9.69 -15.64 5.96
CA CYS A 121 10.45 -14.41 5.91
C CYS A 121 11.89 -14.65 5.42
N LEU A 122 12.60 -15.63 6.01
CA LEU A 122 13.95 -16.01 5.60
C LEU A 122 14.00 -16.53 4.16
N ALA A 123 13.05 -17.39 3.78
CA ALA A 123 12.94 -17.92 2.42
C ALA A 123 12.71 -16.81 1.39
N SER A 124 11.86 -15.83 1.72
CA SER A 124 11.62 -14.67 0.86
C SER A 124 12.88 -13.81 0.71
N PHE A 125 13.62 -13.58 1.81
CA PHE A 125 14.89 -12.85 1.78
C PHE A 125 15.94 -13.54 0.89
N VAL A 126 16.06 -14.86 0.97
CA VAL A 126 16.98 -15.66 0.15
C VAL A 126 16.62 -15.60 -1.34
N ILE A 127 15.34 -15.76 -1.69
CA ILE A 127 14.88 -15.69 -3.10
C ILE A 127 15.15 -14.29 -3.68
N MET A 128 15.01 -13.25 -2.87
CA MET A 128 15.17 -11.85 -3.28
C MET A 128 16.64 -11.45 -3.47
N MET A 129 17.58 -12.20 -2.89
CA MET A 129 19.00 -12.06 -3.17
C MET A 129 19.34 -12.40 -4.63
N LEU A 130 18.48 -13.15 -5.33
CA LEU A 130 18.81 -13.75 -6.63
C LEU A 130 18.34 -12.98 -7.88
N PRO A 131 17.57 -11.89 -7.78
CA PRO A 131 17.73 -10.77 -8.72
C PRO A 131 17.34 -9.42 -8.09
N PRO A 132 18.29 -8.53 -7.73
CA PRO A 132 17.95 -7.28 -7.06
C PRO A 132 17.41 -6.23 -8.04
N THR A 133 16.08 -6.09 -8.14
CA THR A 133 15.46 -4.90 -8.74
C THR A 133 15.46 -3.76 -7.73
N SER A 134 16.58 -3.03 -7.68
CA SER A 134 16.77 -1.91 -6.73
C SER A 134 15.66 -0.86 -6.84
N GLY A 135 15.05 -0.51 -5.70
CA GLY A 135 13.99 0.50 -5.59
C GLY A 135 14.45 1.87 -6.06
N ARG A 136 15.74 2.20 -5.89
CA ARG A 136 16.36 3.42 -6.43
C ARG A 136 16.31 3.53 -7.96
N LYS A 137 16.46 2.41 -8.69
CA LYS A 137 16.32 2.40 -10.17
C LYS A 137 14.89 2.68 -10.58
N ALA A 138 13.93 2.14 -9.83
CA ALA A 138 12.52 2.37 -10.05
C ALA A 138 12.12 3.84 -9.85
N VAL A 139 12.57 4.47 -8.76
CA VAL A 139 12.29 5.89 -8.49
C VAL A 139 12.83 6.78 -9.62
N ARG A 140 14.02 6.46 -10.18
CA ARG A 140 14.57 7.19 -11.32
C ARG A 140 13.75 7.04 -12.59
N LEU A 141 13.40 5.80 -12.95
CA LEU A 141 12.60 5.52 -14.15
C LEU A 141 11.20 6.13 -14.03
N ARG A 142 10.61 6.08 -12.84
CA ARG A 142 9.28 6.62 -12.60
C ARG A 142 9.26 8.14 -12.63
N ASN A 143 10.27 8.81 -12.07
CA ASN A 143 10.46 10.26 -12.26
C ASN A 143 10.56 10.63 -13.74
N ALA A 144 11.37 9.91 -14.52
CA ALA A 144 11.51 10.17 -15.95
C ALA A 144 10.18 10.00 -16.70
N SER A 145 9.42 8.94 -16.36
CA SER A 145 8.09 8.71 -16.90
C SER A 145 7.12 9.85 -16.57
N THR A 146 7.07 10.30 -15.31
CA THR A 146 6.18 11.39 -14.88
C THR A 146 6.52 12.71 -15.57
N ILE A 147 7.81 13.03 -15.72
CA ILE A 147 8.25 14.22 -16.48
C ILE A 147 7.82 14.11 -17.95
N SER A 148 7.97 12.94 -18.57
CA SER A 148 7.53 12.72 -19.95
C SER A 148 6.01 12.87 -20.11
N SER A 149 5.21 12.34 -19.17
CA SER A 149 3.76 12.51 -19.17
C SER A 149 3.35 13.98 -19.01
N LEU A 150 4.00 14.71 -18.10
CA LEU A 150 3.80 16.16 -17.92
C LEU A 150 4.11 16.95 -19.19
N SER A 151 5.25 16.66 -19.83
CA SER A 151 5.64 17.29 -21.10
C SER A 151 4.65 16.98 -22.21
N TYR A 152 4.12 15.75 -22.26
CA TYR A 152 3.10 15.35 -23.22
C TYR A 152 1.82 16.15 -23.01
N ILE A 153 1.34 16.28 -21.77
CA ILE A 153 0.13 17.07 -21.43
C ILE A 153 0.32 18.54 -21.80
N TYR A 154 1.48 19.12 -21.50
CA TYR A 154 1.78 20.51 -21.84
C TYR A 154 1.78 20.77 -23.35
N SER A 155 2.47 19.93 -24.13
CA SER A 155 2.54 20.10 -25.59
C SER A 155 1.17 19.98 -26.24
N HIS A 156 0.35 19.06 -25.75
CA HIS A 156 -1.03 18.84 -26.17
C HIS A 156 -1.94 20.03 -25.84
N LEU A 157 -1.78 20.62 -24.64
CA LEU A 157 -2.51 21.82 -24.25
C LEU A 157 -2.09 23.04 -25.10
N MET A 158 -0.80 23.25 -25.31
CA MET A 158 -0.31 24.33 -26.17
C MET A 158 -0.78 24.15 -27.62
N ALA A 159 -0.77 22.94 -28.16
CA ALA A 159 -1.28 22.64 -29.49
C ALA A 159 -2.77 23.00 -29.62
N SER A 160 -3.60 22.65 -28.63
CA SER A 160 -5.02 23.02 -28.61
C SER A 160 -5.22 24.54 -28.51
N TRP A 161 -4.38 25.24 -27.75
CA TRP A 161 -4.49 26.70 -27.63
C TRP A 161 -4.10 27.40 -28.93
N ILE A 162 -3.06 26.92 -29.61
CA ILE A 162 -2.62 27.46 -30.91
C ILE A 162 -3.64 27.16 -32.01
N SER A 163 -4.29 25.98 -31.99
CA SER A 163 -5.37 25.68 -32.94
C SER A 163 -6.57 26.58 -32.73
N ASP A 164 -6.98 26.82 -31.46
CA ASP A 164 -8.07 27.74 -31.13
C ASP A 164 -7.81 29.16 -31.63
N LEU A 165 -6.57 29.67 -31.48
CA LEU A 165 -6.20 30.99 -31.99
C LEU A 165 -6.26 31.10 -33.52
N ARG A 166 -6.10 29.98 -34.23
CA ARG A 166 -6.14 29.93 -35.70
C ARG A 166 -7.54 29.64 -36.23
N ALA A 167 -8.39 28.98 -35.45
CA ALA A 167 -9.76 28.64 -35.78
C ALA A 167 -10.70 29.83 -35.47
N GLY A 168 -10.59 30.89 -36.28
CA GLY A 168 -11.68 31.86 -36.37
C GLY A 168 -12.90 31.20 -37.02
N SER A 169 -13.98 31.07 -36.24
CA SER A 169 -15.36 30.76 -36.69
C SER A 169 -15.59 29.44 -37.46
N ASP A 170 -15.54 28.28 -36.78
CA ASP A 170 -16.13 27.04 -37.33
C ASP A 170 -16.89 26.22 -36.27
N GLU A 171 -18.16 25.94 -36.54
CA GLU A 171 -19.15 25.36 -35.60
C GLU A 171 -18.87 23.89 -35.19
N LYS A 172 -17.90 23.22 -35.84
CA LYS A 172 -17.53 21.82 -35.56
C LYS A 172 -16.66 21.62 -34.32
N ASP A 173 -16.13 22.70 -33.72
CA ASP A 173 -15.21 22.63 -32.59
C ASP A 173 -15.87 22.35 -31.23
N HIS A 174 -17.17 22.59 -31.09
CA HIS A 174 -17.86 22.38 -29.79
C HIS A 174 -17.90 20.90 -29.35
N ILE A 175 -17.96 19.96 -30.29
CA ILE A 175 -17.98 18.51 -30.02
C ILE A 175 -16.57 18.00 -29.70
N GLN A 176 -15.54 18.47 -30.42
CA GLN A 176 -14.13 18.12 -30.13
C GLN A 176 -13.65 18.72 -28.81
N GLY A 177 -14.10 19.94 -28.48
CA GLY A 177 -13.78 20.60 -27.22
C GLY A 177 -14.33 19.88 -25.98
N HIS A 178 -15.47 19.19 -26.08
CA HIS A 178 -16.00 18.40 -24.96
C HIS A 178 -15.23 17.10 -24.74
N ASP A 179 -14.90 16.37 -25.80
CA ASP A 179 -14.10 15.12 -25.72
C ASP A 179 -12.69 15.41 -25.19
N TRP A 180 -12.10 16.54 -25.59
CA TRP A 180 -10.83 17.02 -25.07
C TRP A 180 -10.82 17.29 -23.56
N ARG A 181 -11.87 17.95 -23.03
CA ARG A 181 -11.99 18.24 -21.59
C ARG A 181 -11.99 16.97 -20.74
N VAL A 182 -12.70 15.94 -21.20
CA VAL A 182 -12.78 14.65 -20.50
C VAL A 182 -11.43 13.93 -20.55
N LYS A 183 -10.79 13.88 -21.72
CA LYS A 183 -9.45 13.30 -21.89
C LYS A 183 -8.39 14.02 -21.05
N PHE A 184 -8.40 15.36 -21.02
CA PHE A 184 -7.45 16.16 -20.26
C PHE A 184 -7.61 15.98 -18.75
N ARG A 185 -8.86 15.95 -18.23
CA ARG A 185 -9.12 15.64 -16.82
C ARG A 185 -8.62 14.24 -16.46
N GLY A 186 -8.79 13.27 -17.36
CA GLY A 186 -8.22 11.93 -17.22
C GLY A 186 -6.69 11.97 -17.13
N LEU A 187 -6.02 12.68 -18.04
CA LEU A 187 -4.56 12.78 -18.08
C LEU A 187 -3.97 13.50 -16.85
N ILE A 188 -4.60 14.57 -16.36
CA ILE A 188 -4.19 15.22 -15.11
C ILE A 188 -4.42 14.30 -13.90
N CYS A 189 -5.55 13.59 -13.86
CA CYS A 189 -5.84 12.66 -12.77
C CYS A 189 -4.80 11.53 -12.74
N GLU A 190 -4.45 10.97 -13.90
CA GLU A 190 -3.42 9.95 -14.05
C GLU A 190 -2.04 10.48 -13.67
N ALA A 191 -1.66 11.68 -14.13
CA ALA A 191 -0.41 12.33 -13.74
C ALA A 191 -0.35 12.58 -12.22
N GLY A 192 -1.47 12.99 -11.61
CA GLY A 192 -1.62 13.17 -10.17
C GLY A 192 -1.49 11.87 -9.38
N GLU A 193 -2.09 10.78 -9.87
CA GLU A 193 -1.98 9.45 -9.28
C GLU A 193 -0.55 8.91 -9.36
N GLN A 194 0.09 9.04 -10.53
CA GLN A 194 1.49 8.67 -10.73
C GLN A 194 2.41 9.45 -9.78
N LEU A 195 2.15 10.75 -9.58
CA LEU A 195 2.91 11.62 -8.69
C LEU A 195 2.70 11.27 -7.20
N GLN A 196 1.46 10.98 -6.78
CA GLN A 196 1.16 10.53 -5.42
C GLN A 196 1.86 9.21 -5.11
N ALA A 197 1.82 8.28 -6.03
CA ALA A 197 2.51 7.01 -5.91
C ALA A 197 4.04 7.18 -5.97
N LEU A 198 4.56 8.16 -6.70
CA LEU A 198 5.98 8.51 -6.70
C LEU A 198 6.40 9.08 -5.34
N ARG A 199 5.63 10.00 -4.74
CA ARG A 199 5.84 10.52 -3.38
C ARG A 199 5.98 9.40 -2.36
N ALA A 200 5.03 8.46 -2.37
CA ALA A 200 5.04 7.29 -1.50
C ALA A 200 6.31 6.44 -1.71
N GLN A 201 6.72 6.21 -2.96
CA GLN A 201 7.94 5.46 -3.26
C GLN A 201 9.22 6.18 -2.83
N THR A 202 9.33 7.50 -2.98
CA THR A 202 10.47 8.28 -2.44
C THR A 202 10.57 8.18 -0.91
N ALA A 203 9.44 8.21 -0.21
CA ALA A 203 9.41 8.08 1.25
C ALA A 203 9.88 6.67 1.70
N ILE A 204 9.49 5.63 0.97
CA ILE A 204 9.86 4.24 1.25
C ILE A 204 11.30 3.93 0.81
N ALA A 205 11.80 4.56 -0.26
CA ALA A 205 13.18 4.41 -0.75
C ALA A 205 14.25 4.82 0.28
N ARG A 206 13.88 5.60 1.30
CA ARG A 206 14.71 5.90 2.48
C ARG A 206 15.21 4.64 3.19
N TRP A 207 14.42 3.56 3.18
CA TRP A 207 14.71 2.33 3.92
C TRP A 207 15.58 1.33 3.15
N GLU A 208 15.86 1.56 1.86
CA GLU A 208 16.82 0.78 1.10
C GLU A 208 18.23 1.23 1.55
N GLY A 209 18.76 0.52 2.56
CA GLY A 209 20.03 0.81 3.23
C GLY A 209 21.18 1.14 2.28
N ASN A 210 22.20 1.80 2.82
CA ASN A 210 23.29 2.43 2.07
C ASN A 210 24.31 1.43 1.47
N ILE A 211 23.87 0.40 0.75
CA ILE A 211 24.78 -0.60 0.15
C ILE A 211 25.44 -0.06 -1.13
N ARG A 212 24.96 1.07 -1.69
CA ARG A 212 25.37 1.61 -3.00
C ARG A 212 25.64 3.12 -3.03
N GLY A 213 25.91 3.74 -1.89
CA GLY A 213 26.27 5.16 -1.79
C GLY A 213 25.12 6.09 -1.39
N VAL A 214 25.49 7.29 -0.95
CA VAL A 214 24.60 8.29 -0.35
C VAL A 214 23.46 8.62 -1.32
N TRP A 215 22.23 8.39 -0.90
CA TRP A 215 21.05 8.71 -1.70
C TRP A 215 20.73 10.20 -1.57
N PRO A 216 20.71 10.98 -2.66
CA PRO A 216 20.38 12.41 -2.61
C PRO A 216 18.87 12.59 -2.44
N LYS A 217 18.40 12.38 -1.21
CA LYS A 217 16.99 12.42 -0.84
C LYS A 217 16.36 13.78 -1.12
N GLU A 218 17.05 14.84 -0.72
CA GLU A 218 16.57 16.23 -0.82
C GLU A 218 16.32 16.62 -2.27
N ASP A 219 17.18 16.18 -3.19
CA ASP A 219 17.04 16.46 -4.62
C ASP A 219 15.80 15.79 -5.22
N TYR A 220 15.54 14.52 -4.86
CA TYR A 220 14.33 13.81 -5.32
C TYR A 220 13.05 14.36 -4.68
N GLU A 221 13.06 14.73 -3.41
CA GLU A 221 11.90 15.39 -2.78
C GLU A 221 11.61 16.74 -3.44
N ARG A 222 12.66 17.51 -3.75
CA ARG A 222 12.53 18.77 -4.50
C ARG A 222 11.96 18.55 -5.90
N LEU A 223 12.46 17.55 -6.64
CA LEU A 223 11.94 17.22 -7.97
C LEU A 223 10.45 16.86 -7.95
N VAL A 224 10.03 16.07 -6.96
CA VAL A 224 8.63 15.67 -6.82
C VAL A 224 7.74 16.86 -6.44
N ASN A 225 8.24 17.80 -5.62
CA ASN A 225 7.51 19.03 -5.30
C ASN A 225 7.37 19.94 -6.53
N VAL A 226 8.44 20.11 -7.31
CA VAL A 226 8.39 20.89 -8.56
C VAL A 226 7.42 20.25 -9.56
N GLN A 227 7.42 18.92 -9.71
CA GLN A 227 6.43 18.23 -10.55
C GLN A 227 4.99 18.44 -10.06
N ALA A 228 4.76 18.49 -8.73
CA ALA A 228 3.45 18.80 -8.16
C ALA A 228 2.98 20.21 -8.49
N GLU A 229 3.88 21.19 -8.37
CA GLU A 229 3.62 22.57 -8.76
C GLU A 229 3.33 22.69 -10.25
N MET A 230 4.07 21.96 -11.10
CA MET A 230 3.83 21.91 -12.54
C MET A 230 2.43 21.37 -12.87
N VAL A 231 2.00 20.25 -12.26
CA VAL A 231 0.62 19.73 -12.44
C VAL A 231 -0.41 20.79 -12.03
N GLY A 232 -0.19 21.46 -10.89
CA GLY A 232 -1.07 22.53 -10.42
C GLY A 232 -1.17 23.71 -11.39
N SER A 233 -0.02 24.16 -11.92
CA SER A 233 0.02 25.25 -12.90
C SER A 233 -0.64 24.86 -14.23
N LEU A 234 -0.45 23.63 -14.71
CA LEU A 234 -1.08 23.14 -15.94
C LEU A 234 -2.60 23.04 -15.78
N ALA A 235 -3.08 22.64 -14.61
CA ALA A 235 -4.50 22.65 -14.29
C ALA A 235 -5.07 24.07 -14.34
N LEU A 236 -4.38 25.06 -13.74
CA LEU A 236 -4.83 26.46 -13.78
C LEU A 236 -4.86 27.04 -15.19
N VAL A 237 -3.80 26.83 -15.98
CA VAL A 237 -3.74 27.29 -17.37
C VAL A 237 -4.88 26.69 -18.20
N SER A 238 -5.21 25.41 -17.98
CA SER A 238 -6.33 24.78 -18.66
C SER A 238 -7.68 25.44 -18.35
N VAL A 239 -7.90 25.84 -17.09
CA VAL A 239 -9.14 26.51 -16.67
C VAL A 239 -9.23 27.91 -17.28
N CYS A 240 -8.12 28.66 -17.28
CA CYS A 240 -8.07 30.00 -17.89
C CYS A 240 -8.28 29.97 -19.41
N SER A 241 -7.73 28.97 -20.10
CA SER A 241 -7.98 28.74 -21.53
C SER A 241 -9.47 28.53 -21.83
N VAL A 242 -10.22 27.94 -20.89
CA VAL A 242 -11.67 27.72 -21.03
C VAL A 242 -12.47 28.99 -20.72
N GLY A 243 -12.07 29.78 -19.71
CA GLY A 243 -12.77 31.01 -19.33
C GLY A 243 -12.75 32.12 -20.38
N SER A 244 -11.80 32.09 -21.31
CA SER A 244 -11.80 32.99 -22.48
C SER A 244 -12.83 32.60 -23.54
N ARG A 245 -13.35 31.37 -23.50
CA ARG A 245 -14.26 30.80 -24.52
C ARG A 245 -15.75 31.02 -24.21
N ASP A 246 -16.07 31.50 -23.00
CA ASP A 246 -17.44 31.71 -22.50
C ASP A 246 -17.86 33.19 -22.51
N LYS A 247 -16.98 34.08 -22.97
CA LYS A 247 -17.17 35.54 -23.00
C LYS A 247 -17.35 36.12 -24.40
N ASP A 248 -17.17 35.31 -25.44
CA ASP A 248 -17.42 35.65 -26.85
C ASP A 248 -18.65 34.86 -27.34
#